data_AF-A0A9W8JKY1-F1
#
_entry.id   AF-A0A9W8JKY1-F1
#
_cell.length_a   1.000
_cell.length_b   1.000
_cell.length_c   1.000
_cell.angle_alpha   90.00
_cell.angle_beta   90.00
_cell.angle_gamma   90.00
#
_symmetry.space_group_name_H-M   'P 1'
#
loop_
_entity.id
_entity.type
_entity.pdbx_description
1 polymer ?
#
loop_
_entity_poly.entity_id
_entity_poly.type
_entity_poly.pdbx_seq_one_letter_code
_entity_poly.pdbx_strand_id
1 'polypeptide(L)'
;MADAVEEERVDRITGTAVYANITIGMAASGILLFMAIYGFSVFLETPKELRKGRTPYIVLSLIITTLAVLSSSLDCAWLFEGLLGSTSGSGFLANLGKNGRSWKRFLSVGASMVTVSLGDALLVYRCYVIWKRTWWIVVLPALTLLASIVTSFFALIREIDAKRSNTFEAARQLLTVSTNILVTVLISFYLLRARSTLSMVFASKDLKLYTGVVAILIESALPLSVFGIICAAMGLAGVPEKNPEHFLVAWYTFNALFFAFCPLAPVMIIFRITTGNLEATKMNYQPISIPALTPAVTAVTYPNTSAGPYVAEQPDRTLMQDSRPILVLEEQVRGSAQWSSSSSAHSFLSSMASALDPEYISRVAARAMYANIMIALVTVGIQIFMSIYGLSVFLETPQKLRQGRTRYIILSFVLTGLMALPASLDAAWIFNRLFGATSGLGFRHSINENVQVWERYLSLGSATAMILIGDALLIYRCYVVWTHRWWVTILPVLTLLSSSGVSILILSRELEIYPI
;
A
#
# COMPACT_ATOMS: atom_id res chain seq x y z
N MET A 1 -43.13 9.31 -7.57
CA MET A 1 -42.03 10.13 -8.16
C MET A 1 -41.10 10.66 -7.07
N ALA A 2 -41.61 11.34 -6.02
CA ALA A 2 -40.77 11.78 -4.89
C ALA A 2 -40.01 10.62 -4.20
N ASP A 3 -40.68 9.49 -3.96
CA ASP A 3 -40.05 8.33 -3.30
C ASP A 3 -38.93 7.68 -4.12
N ALA A 4 -39.08 7.65 -5.46
CA ALA A 4 -38.07 7.08 -6.36
C ALA A 4 -36.82 7.97 -6.48
N VAL A 5 -37.01 9.29 -6.44
CA VAL A 5 -35.90 10.27 -6.44
C VAL A 5 -35.12 10.22 -5.13
N GLU A 6 -35.83 10.06 -3.99
CA GLU A 6 -35.18 9.91 -2.69
C GLU A 6 -34.42 8.57 -2.58
N GLU A 7 -35.00 7.49 -3.11
CA GLU A 7 -34.33 6.17 -3.18
C GLU A 7 -33.03 6.21 -4.00
N GLU A 8 -33.07 6.80 -5.20
CA GLU A 8 -31.87 6.97 -6.04
C GLU A 8 -30.80 7.83 -5.36
N ARG A 9 -31.22 8.89 -4.66
CA ARG A 9 -30.31 9.75 -3.90
C ARG A 9 -29.60 8.99 -2.79
N VAL A 10 -30.33 8.20 -2.00
CA VAL A 10 -29.77 7.38 -0.91
C VAL A 10 -28.82 6.31 -1.45
N ASP A 11 -29.19 5.64 -2.56
CA ASP A 11 -28.37 4.64 -3.23
C ASP A 11 -27.05 5.23 -3.73
N ARG A 12 -27.11 6.41 -4.34
CA ARG A 12 -25.92 7.12 -4.81
C ARG A 12 -24.99 7.49 -3.66
N ILE A 13 -25.52 8.08 -2.60
CA ILE A 13 -24.72 8.46 -1.41
C ILE A 13 -24.05 7.22 -0.80
N THR A 14 -24.81 6.15 -0.64
CA THR A 14 -24.30 4.89 -0.08
C THR A 14 -23.22 4.29 -0.99
N GLY A 15 -23.45 4.28 -2.31
CA GLY A 15 -22.48 3.84 -3.30
C GLY A 15 -21.17 4.64 -3.24
N THR A 16 -21.27 5.97 -3.18
CA THR A 16 -20.10 6.85 -3.05
C THR A 16 -19.35 6.59 -1.75
N ALA A 17 -20.05 6.40 -0.63
CA ALA A 17 -19.44 6.16 0.67
C ALA A 17 -18.75 4.79 0.75
N VAL A 18 -19.36 3.73 0.20
CA VAL A 18 -18.76 2.40 0.11
C VAL A 18 -17.53 2.41 -0.81
N TYR A 19 -17.63 3.11 -1.95
CA TYR A 19 -16.51 3.28 -2.86
C TYR A 19 -15.34 4.01 -2.18
N ALA A 20 -15.60 5.12 -1.51
CA ALA A 20 -14.58 5.87 -0.76
C ALA A 20 -13.93 5.05 0.36
N ASN A 21 -14.69 4.18 1.03
CA ASN A 21 -14.15 3.26 2.02
C ASN A 21 -13.14 2.29 1.37
N ILE A 22 -13.50 1.68 0.24
CA ILE A 22 -12.63 0.76 -0.48
C ILE A 22 -11.38 1.46 -1.04
N THR A 23 -11.50 2.69 -1.55
CA THR A 23 -10.32 3.46 -2.02
C THR A 23 -9.34 3.76 -0.89
N ILE A 24 -9.83 4.15 0.30
CA ILE A 24 -9.01 4.31 1.50
C ILE A 24 -8.34 2.98 1.88
N GLY A 25 -9.09 1.87 1.82
CA GLY A 25 -8.56 0.52 2.05
C GLY A 25 -7.45 0.12 1.08
N MET A 26 -7.54 0.52 -0.19
CA MET A 26 -6.51 0.28 -1.19
C MET A 26 -5.25 1.12 -0.92
N ALA A 27 -5.39 2.39 -0.57
CA ALA A 27 -4.25 3.20 -0.13
C ALA A 27 -3.57 2.62 1.12
N ALA A 28 -4.35 2.18 2.12
CA ALA A 28 -3.83 1.52 3.31
C ALA A 28 -3.09 0.21 2.99
N SER A 29 -3.58 -0.56 2.01
CA SER A 29 -2.92 -1.78 1.56
C SER A 29 -1.53 -1.51 0.96
N GLY A 30 -1.36 -0.37 0.27
CA GLY A 30 -0.06 0.09 -0.22
C GLY A 30 0.92 0.41 0.91
N ILE A 31 0.45 1.09 1.96
CA ILE A 31 1.25 1.36 3.16
C ILE A 31 1.72 0.05 3.82
N LEU A 32 0.81 -0.92 4.00
CA LEU A 32 1.11 -2.23 4.56
C LEU A 32 2.14 -2.99 3.72
N LEU A 33 1.95 -3.02 2.40
CA LEU A 33 2.83 -3.71 1.46
C LEU A 33 4.26 -3.15 1.57
N PHE A 34 4.40 -1.82 1.59
CA PHE A 34 5.71 -1.20 1.75
C PHE A 34 6.35 -1.55 3.09
N MET A 35 5.62 -1.41 4.21
CA MET A 35 6.14 -1.72 5.54
C MET A 35 6.62 -3.17 5.65
N ALA A 36 5.85 -4.11 5.11
CA ALA A 36 6.18 -5.53 5.17
C ALA A 36 7.42 -5.87 4.31
N ILE A 37 7.47 -5.38 3.07
CA ILE A 37 8.60 -5.64 2.15
C ILE A 37 9.87 -4.96 2.67
N TYR A 38 9.79 -3.70 3.10
CA TYR A 38 10.94 -2.99 3.63
C TYR A 38 11.43 -3.60 4.95
N GLY A 39 10.50 -3.96 5.86
CA GLY A 39 10.85 -4.67 7.09
C GLY A 39 11.52 -6.02 6.81
N PHE A 40 11.06 -6.75 5.79
CA PHE A 40 11.69 -7.99 5.33
C PHE A 40 13.10 -7.73 4.73
N SER A 41 13.26 -6.69 3.91
CA SER A 41 14.55 -6.29 3.36
C SER A 41 15.57 -5.96 4.48
N VAL A 42 15.17 -5.17 5.48
CA VAL A 42 16.00 -4.85 6.65
C VAL A 42 16.35 -6.11 7.46
N PHE A 43 15.42 -7.06 7.57
CA PHE A 43 15.69 -8.35 8.21
C PHE A 43 16.75 -9.16 7.45
N LEU A 44 16.74 -9.13 6.11
CA LEU A 44 17.75 -9.77 5.28
C LEU A 44 19.12 -9.07 5.31
N GLU A 45 19.17 -7.77 5.58
CA GLU A 45 20.44 -7.04 5.78
C GLU A 45 21.06 -7.28 7.16
N THR A 46 20.25 -7.62 8.17
CA THR A 46 20.71 -7.80 9.55
C THR A 46 21.61 -9.05 9.67
N PRO A 47 22.74 -9.05 10.42
CA PRO A 47 23.59 -10.23 10.62
C PRO A 47 22.85 -11.43 11.25
N LYS A 48 23.23 -12.67 10.89
CA LYS A 48 22.52 -13.91 11.32
C LYS A 48 22.36 -14.02 12.84
N GLU A 49 23.34 -13.59 13.63
CA GLU A 49 23.27 -13.65 15.09
C GLU A 49 22.19 -12.75 15.69
N LEU A 50 21.91 -11.61 15.05
CA LEU A 50 20.87 -10.66 15.48
C LEU A 50 19.48 -10.98 14.91
N ARG A 51 19.37 -12.01 14.04
CA ARG A 51 18.07 -12.49 13.50
C ARG A 51 17.34 -13.43 14.45
N LYS A 52 18.06 -14.08 15.38
CA LYS A 52 17.49 -15.08 16.31
C LYS A 52 16.33 -14.44 17.10
N GLY A 53 15.14 -15.03 16.99
CA GLY A 53 13.90 -14.55 17.65
C GLY A 53 13.08 -13.51 16.87
N ARG A 54 13.58 -12.95 15.76
CA ARG A 54 12.84 -11.96 14.94
C ARG A 54 12.05 -12.57 13.78
N THR A 55 12.46 -13.74 13.31
CA THR A 55 11.78 -14.49 12.23
C THR A 55 10.26 -14.61 12.41
N PRO A 56 9.71 -15.02 13.57
CA PRO A 56 8.26 -15.17 13.70
C PRO A 56 7.50 -13.86 13.53
N TYR A 57 8.07 -12.72 13.95
CA TYR A 57 7.44 -11.41 13.77
C TYR A 57 7.40 -10.99 12.30
N ILE A 58 8.46 -11.24 11.54
CA ILE A 58 8.51 -10.93 10.11
C ILE A 58 7.54 -11.82 9.32
N VAL A 59 7.51 -13.12 9.61
CA VAL A 59 6.55 -14.05 8.99
C VAL A 59 5.12 -13.62 9.28
N LEU A 60 4.82 -13.26 10.53
CA LEU A 60 3.48 -12.80 10.92
C LEU A 60 3.12 -11.46 10.24
N SER A 61 4.07 -10.54 10.10
CA SER A 61 3.87 -9.29 9.35
C SER A 61 3.51 -9.54 7.88
N LEU A 62 4.20 -10.49 7.23
CA LEU A 62 3.91 -10.89 5.86
C LEU A 62 2.52 -11.54 5.76
N ILE A 63 2.15 -12.43 6.69
CA ILE A 63 0.82 -13.06 6.73
C ILE A 63 -0.30 -12.02 6.91
N ILE A 64 -0.15 -11.10 7.87
CA ILE A 64 -1.13 -10.03 8.10
C ILE A 64 -1.27 -9.18 6.84
N THR A 65 -0.16 -8.85 6.18
CA THR A 65 -0.16 -8.03 4.98
C THR A 65 -0.81 -8.75 3.79
N THR A 66 -0.51 -10.03 3.57
CA THR A 66 -1.13 -10.79 2.47
C THR A 66 -2.63 -10.96 2.66
N LEU A 67 -3.08 -11.25 3.88
CA LEU A 67 -4.51 -11.35 4.18
C LEU A 67 -5.23 -10.00 4.05
N ALA A 68 -4.61 -8.91 4.49
CA ALA A 68 -5.17 -7.56 4.33
C ALA A 68 -5.28 -7.15 2.85
N VAL A 69 -4.22 -7.36 2.06
CA VAL A 69 -4.23 -7.07 0.61
C VAL A 69 -5.24 -7.95 -0.12
N LEU A 70 -5.35 -9.23 0.24
CA LEU A 70 -6.36 -10.14 -0.31
C LEU A 70 -7.78 -9.64 -0.01
N SER A 71 -8.05 -9.23 1.24
CA SER A 71 -9.34 -8.66 1.62
C SER A 71 -9.68 -7.43 0.80
N SER A 72 -8.79 -6.42 0.73
CA SER A 72 -9.03 -5.20 -0.02
C SER A 72 -9.24 -5.45 -1.52
N SER A 73 -8.48 -6.39 -2.09
CA SER A 73 -8.61 -6.77 -3.50
C SER A 73 -9.97 -7.44 -3.80
N LEU A 74 -10.44 -8.31 -2.90
CA LEU A 74 -11.74 -8.96 -3.02
C LEU A 74 -12.90 -7.96 -2.82
N ASP A 75 -12.76 -7.02 -1.89
CA ASP A 75 -13.74 -5.93 -1.70
C ASP A 75 -13.83 -5.04 -2.95
N CYS A 76 -12.70 -4.73 -3.60
CA CYS A 76 -12.70 -4.02 -4.89
C CYS A 76 -13.46 -4.80 -5.96
N ALA A 77 -13.19 -6.10 -6.11
CA ALA A 77 -13.83 -6.94 -7.10
C ALA A 77 -15.34 -7.12 -6.84
N TRP A 78 -15.73 -7.23 -5.57
CA TRP A 78 -17.13 -7.28 -5.14
C TRP A 78 -17.86 -5.98 -5.46
N LEU A 79 -17.28 -4.82 -5.12
CA LEU A 79 -17.90 -3.53 -5.40
C LEU A 79 -18.08 -3.30 -6.90
N PHE A 80 -17.09 -3.66 -7.72
CA PHE A 80 -17.18 -3.54 -9.17
C PHE A 80 -18.38 -4.31 -9.75
N GLU A 81 -18.62 -5.54 -9.26
CA GLU A 81 -19.79 -6.33 -9.65
C GLU A 81 -21.10 -5.77 -9.10
N GLY A 82 -21.05 -5.12 -7.92
CA GLY A 82 -22.15 -4.33 -7.39
C GLY A 82 -22.53 -3.14 -8.27
N LEU A 83 -21.53 -2.38 -8.73
CA LEU A 83 -21.71 -1.16 -9.53
C LEU A 83 -22.20 -1.46 -10.96
N LEU A 84 -21.62 -2.44 -11.65
CA LEU A 84 -22.05 -2.79 -13.02
C LEU A 84 -23.25 -3.74 -13.07
N GLY A 85 -23.64 -4.34 -11.95
CA GLY A 85 -24.78 -5.25 -11.87
C GLY A 85 -26.12 -4.55 -11.63
N SER A 86 -26.12 -3.27 -11.22
CA SER A 86 -27.34 -2.50 -10.98
C SER A 86 -27.98 -2.08 -12.31
N THR A 87 -29.24 -2.48 -12.52
CA THR A 87 -30.00 -2.28 -13.76
C THR A 87 -30.52 -0.84 -13.93
N SER A 88 -30.32 0.03 -12.93
CA SER A 88 -30.64 1.46 -12.89
C SER A 88 -29.94 2.14 -11.71
N GLY A 89 -29.82 3.47 -11.70
CA GLY A 89 -29.26 4.25 -10.57
C GLY A 89 -30.01 4.04 -9.25
N SER A 90 -31.30 3.67 -9.31
CA SER A 90 -32.10 3.11 -8.22
C SER A 90 -32.02 1.58 -8.22
N GLY A 91 -31.66 0.97 -7.10
CA GLY A 91 -31.51 -0.49 -6.95
C GLY A 91 -30.08 -0.96 -6.70
N PHE A 92 -29.13 -0.03 -6.53
CA PHE A 92 -27.75 -0.34 -6.12
C PHE A 92 -27.73 -1.06 -4.77
N LEU A 93 -28.48 -0.58 -3.78
CA LEU A 93 -28.51 -1.21 -2.46
C LEU A 93 -29.14 -2.61 -2.51
N ALA A 94 -30.19 -2.79 -3.31
CA ALA A 94 -30.80 -4.09 -3.54
C ALA A 94 -29.82 -5.06 -4.23
N ASN A 95 -29.04 -4.58 -5.20
CA ASN A 95 -28.01 -5.38 -5.86
C ASN A 95 -26.85 -5.70 -4.92
N LEU A 96 -26.40 -4.75 -4.10
CA LEU A 96 -25.40 -5.00 -3.05
C LEU A 96 -25.88 -6.06 -2.05
N GLY A 97 -27.16 -6.05 -1.66
CA GLY A 97 -27.74 -7.06 -0.80
C GLY A 97 -27.69 -8.46 -1.43
N LYS A 98 -28.03 -8.58 -2.72
CA LYS A 98 -27.93 -9.84 -3.49
C LYS A 98 -26.48 -10.29 -3.62
N ASN A 99 -25.58 -9.38 -4.01
CA ASN A 99 -24.16 -9.61 -4.13
C ASN A 99 -23.45 -9.81 -2.79
N GLY A 100 -24.10 -9.48 -1.66
CA GLY A 100 -23.60 -9.69 -0.31
C GLY A 100 -23.36 -11.16 0.00
N ARG A 101 -24.08 -12.07 -0.66
CA ARG A 101 -23.91 -13.53 -0.56
C ARG A 101 -22.86 -14.10 -1.53
N SER A 102 -22.13 -13.24 -2.23
CA SER A 102 -21.05 -13.69 -3.12
C SER A 102 -19.89 -14.28 -2.31
N TRP A 103 -19.25 -15.31 -2.87
CA TRP A 103 -18.06 -15.92 -2.26
C TRP A 103 -16.94 -14.90 -2.02
N LYS A 104 -16.84 -13.87 -2.88
CA LYS A 104 -15.85 -12.79 -2.77
C LYS A 104 -16.05 -11.99 -1.49
N ARG A 105 -17.30 -11.60 -1.19
CA ARG A 105 -17.65 -10.87 0.02
C ARG A 105 -17.40 -11.71 1.28
N PHE A 106 -17.75 -12.99 1.23
CA PHE A 106 -17.49 -13.91 2.34
C PHE A 106 -15.98 -14.03 2.62
N LEU A 107 -15.19 -14.27 1.58
CA LEU A 107 -13.74 -14.42 1.71
C LEU A 107 -13.06 -13.12 2.11
N SER A 108 -13.53 -11.95 1.63
CA SER A 108 -12.99 -10.65 2.05
C SER A 108 -13.25 -10.37 3.53
N VAL A 109 -14.49 -10.49 3.98
CA VAL A 109 -14.85 -10.28 5.39
C VAL A 109 -14.14 -11.28 6.30
N GLY A 110 -14.10 -12.56 5.91
CA GLY A 110 -13.37 -13.60 6.65
C GLY A 110 -11.87 -13.30 6.75
N ALA A 111 -11.21 -12.95 5.65
CA ALA A 111 -9.80 -12.57 5.65
C ALA A 111 -9.53 -11.33 6.51
N SER A 112 -10.40 -10.31 6.44
CA SER A 112 -10.32 -9.11 7.30
C SER A 112 -10.44 -9.46 8.78
N MET A 113 -11.38 -10.35 9.16
CA MET A 113 -11.55 -10.78 10.54
C MET A 113 -10.36 -11.57 11.07
N VAL A 114 -9.79 -12.46 10.26
CA VAL A 114 -8.56 -13.19 10.61
C VAL A 114 -7.40 -12.21 10.79
N THR A 115 -7.27 -11.23 9.90
CA THR A 115 -6.27 -10.16 9.99
C THR A 115 -6.37 -9.38 11.32
N VAL A 116 -7.58 -8.93 11.68
CA VAL A 116 -7.82 -8.22 12.96
C VAL A 116 -7.46 -9.12 14.15
N SER A 117 -7.93 -10.38 14.12
CA SER A 117 -7.69 -11.34 15.20
C SER A 117 -6.19 -11.65 15.38
N LEU A 118 -5.44 -11.81 14.28
CA LEU A 118 -3.99 -11.99 14.31
C LEU A 118 -3.26 -10.76 14.85
N GLY A 119 -3.72 -9.56 14.50
CA GLY A 119 -3.22 -8.30 15.04
C GLY A 119 -3.41 -8.19 16.55
N ASP A 120 -4.62 -8.44 17.03
CA ASP A 120 -4.94 -8.38 18.46
C ASP A 120 -4.20 -9.50 19.23
N ALA A 121 -4.13 -10.72 18.70
CA ALA A 121 -3.38 -11.82 19.28
C ALA A 121 -1.88 -11.51 19.42
N LEU A 122 -1.29 -10.82 18.43
CA LEU A 122 0.10 -10.36 18.48
C LEU A 122 0.33 -9.39 19.64
N LEU A 123 -0.59 -8.45 19.85
CA LEU A 123 -0.50 -7.48 20.96
C LEU A 123 -0.57 -8.21 22.31
N VAL A 124 -1.52 -9.12 22.49
CA VAL A 124 -1.66 -9.93 23.72
C VAL A 124 -0.42 -10.81 23.96
N TYR A 125 0.10 -11.46 22.92
CA TYR A 125 1.34 -12.26 23.01
C TYR A 125 2.52 -11.42 23.48
N ARG A 126 2.67 -10.20 22.95
CA ARG A 126 3.71 -9.27 23.41
C ARG A 126 3.55 -8.89 24.87
N CYS A 127 2.32 -8.61 25.30
CA CYS A 127 2.05 -8.32 26.71
C CYS A 127 2.52 -9.48 27.60
N TYR A 128 2.23 -10.73 27.21
CA TYR A 128 2.65 -11.92 27.94
C TYR A 128 4.17 -12.10 28.02
N VAL A 129 4.88 -11.89 26.91
CA VAL A 129 6.35 -12.00 26.88
C VAL A 129 7.01 -10.92 27.73
N ILE A 130 6.52 -9.68 27.68
CA ILE A 130 7.10 -8.53 28.41
C ILE A 130 6.94 -8.69 29.92
N TRP A 131 5.78 -9.18 30.38
CA TRP A 131 5.46 -9.38 31.80
C TRP A 131 6.08 -10.65 32.40
N LYS A 132 7.16 -11.18 31.81
CA LYS A 132 7.91 -12.38 32.27
C LYS A 132 7.00 -13.58 32.60
N ARG A 133 5.93 -13.81 31.82
CA ARG A 133 4.96 -14.90 31.99
C ARG A 133 4.06 -14.80 33.25
N THR A 134 3.83 -13.61 33.80
CA THR A 134 2.79 -13.40 34.82
C THR A 134 1.38 -13.44 34.20
N TRP A 135 0.91 -14.65 33.95
CA TRP A 135 -0.35 -15.00 33.29
C TRP A 135 -1.59 -14.24 33.80
N TRP A 136 -1.74 -14.00 35.11
CA TRP A 136 -2.91 -13.32 35.69
C TRP A 136 -3.22 -11.94 35.10
N ILE A 137 -2.20 -11.17 34.72
CA ILE A 137 -2.37 -9.80 34.17
C ILE A 137 -2.85 -9.84 32.71
N VAL A 138 -2.55 -10.94 32.00
CA VAL A 138 -2.89 -11.12 30.58
C VAL A 138 -4.28 -11.72 30.41
N VAL A 139 -4.89 -12.28 31.47
CA VAL A 139 -6.22 -12.88 31.42
C VAL A 139 -7.26 -11.90 30.88
N LEU A 140 -7.22 -10.64 31.32
CA LEU A 140 -8.20 -9.64 30.90
C LEU A 140 -8.10 -9.32 29.40
N PRO A 141 -6.93 -8.94 28.83
CA PRO A 141 -6.78 -8.80 27.37
C PRO A 141 -7.07 -10.08 26.57
N ALA A 142 -6.76 -11.25 27.12
CA ALA A 142 -7.06 -12.52 26.46
C ALA A 142 -8.56 -12.79 26.39
N LEU A 143 -9.32 -12.42 27.42
CA LEU A 143 -10.77 -12.55 27.45
C LEU A 143 -11.44 -11.60 26.44
N THR A 144 -10.96 -10.36 26.32
CA THR A 144 -11.48 -9.41 25.34
C THR A 144 -11.19 -9.85 23.90
N LEU A 145 -10.01 -10.44 23.66
CA LEU A 145 -9.67 -11.09 22.39
C LEU A 145 -10.59 -12.29 22.09
N LEU A 146 -10.84 -13.15 23.07
CA LEU A 146 -11.74 -14.30 22.85
C LEU A 146 -13.17 -13.81 22.53
N ALA A 147 -13.65 -12.80 23.24
CA ALA A 147 -14.93 -12.17 22.96
C ALA A 147 -14.97 -11.51 21.57
N SER A 148 -13.88 -10.87 21.11
CA SER A 148 -13.81 -10.27 19.78
C SER A 148 -13.86 -11.33 18.66
N ILE A 149 -13.22 -12.49 18.86
CA ILE A 149 -13.29 -13.62 17.93
C ILE A 149 -14.71 -14.17 17.85
N VAL A 150 -15.36 -14.39 19.00
CA VAL A 150 -16.74 -14.91 19.07
C VAL A 150 -17.72 -13.95 18.39
N THR A 151 -17.64 -12.65 18.71
CA THR A 151 -18.48 -11.62 18.08
C THR A 151 -18.22 -11.48 16.59
N SER A 152 -16.96 -11.64 16.14
CA SER A 152 -16.61 -11.67 14.70
C SER A 152 -17.27 -12.84 13.98
N PHE A 153 -17.26 -14.03 14.58
CA PHE A 153 -17.93 -15.20 14.00
C PHE A 153 -19.44 -15.01 13.87
N PHE A 154 -20.09 -14.46 14.91
CA PHE A 154 -21.52 -14.13 14.84
C PHE A 154 -21.81 -13.05 13.80
N ALA A 155 -20.97 -12.02 13.70
CA ALA A 155 -21.11 -10.97 12.69
C ALA A 155 -21.03 -11.56 11.27
N LEU A 156 -20.11 -12.50 11.04
CA LEU A 156 -19.97 -13.18 9.76
C LEU A 156 -21.23 -14.01 9.41
N ILE A 157 -21.81 -14.74 10.36
CA ILE A 157 -23.07 -15.47 10.15
C ILE A 157 -24.22 -14.51 9.82
N ARG A 158 -24.32 -13.39 10.56
CA ARG A 158 -25.37 -12.39 10.33
C ARG A 158 -25.24 -11.68 8.99
N GLU A 159 -24.01 -11.50 8.50
CA GLU A 159 -23.75 -10.99 7.15
C GLU A 159 -24.29 -11.99 6.10
N ILE A 160 -24.09 -13.31 6.29
CA ILE A 160 -24.62 -14.36 5.39
C ILE A 160 -26.16 -14.32 5.35
N ASP A 161 -26.79 -14.21 6.51
CA ASP A 161 -28.24 -14.18 6.64
C ASP A 161 -28.87 -12.86 6.13
N ALA A 162 -28.06 -11.91 5.67
CA ALA A 162 -28.48 -10.54 5.33
C ALA A 162 -29.20 -9.83 6.49
N LYS A 163 -28.92 -10.25 7.73
CA LYS A 163 -29.47 -9.67 8.98
C LYS A 163 -28.38 -8.90 9.71
N ARG A 164 -27.65 -8.06 8.97
CA ARG A 164 -26.55 -7.25 9.50
C ARG A 164 -27.05 -6.42 10.69
N SER A 165 -26.34 -6.52 11.80
CA SER A 165 -26.70 -5.82 13.04
C SER A 165 -25.57 -4.91 13.45
N ASN A 166 -25.87 -3.61 13.45
CA ASN A 166 -24.92 -2.57 13.86
C ASN A 166 -24.45 -2.76 15.31
N THR A 167 -25.27 -3.38 16.16
CA THR A 167 -24.92 -3.67 17.55
C THR A 167 -23.77 -4.67 17.68
N PHE A 168 -23.78 -5.76 16.90
CA PHE A 168 -22.69 -6.74 16.92
C PHE A 168 -21.40 -6.16 16.32
N GLU A 169 -21.52 -5.37 15.26
CA GLU A 169 -20.36 -4.66 14.68
C GLU A 169 -19.75 -3.66 15.66
N ALA A 170 -20.56 -2.84 16.33
CA ALA A 170 -20.09 -1.90 17.33
C ALA A 170 -19.46 -2.62 18.54
N ALA A 171 -20.06 -3.71 19.02
CA ALA A 171 -19.50 -4.52 20.09
C ALA A 171 -18.13 -5.09 19.71
N ARG A 172 -17.99 -5.60 18.48
CA ARG A 172 -16.71 -6.10 17.94
C ARG A 172 -15.65 -5.00 17.89
N GLN A 173 -16.01 -3.82 17.38
CA GLN A 173 -15.11 -2.66 17.35
C GLN A 173 -14.65 -2.25 18.76
N LEU A 174 -15.58 -2.14 19.72
CA LEU A 174 -15.26 -1.80 21.11
C LEU A 174 -14.36 -2.83 21.79
N LEU A 175 -14.55 -4.12 21.51
CA LEU A 175 -13.71 -5.19 22.06
C LEU A 175 -12.28 -5.13 21.52
N THR A 176 -12.10 -4.90 20.22
CA THR A 176 -10.77 -4.69 19.62
C THR A 176 -10.10 -3.42 20.18
N VAL A 177 -10.83 -2.31 20.27
CA VAL A 177 -10.30 -1.07 20.89
C VAL A 177 -9.90 -1.30 22.35
N SER A 178 -10.77 -1.96 23.13
CA SER A 178 -10.51 -2.26 24.54
C SER A 178 -9.26 -3.12 24.70
N THR A 179 -9.11 -4.14 23.85
CA THR A 179 -7.92 -5.01 23.85
C THR A 179 -6.65 -4.19 23.59
N ASN A 180 -6.68 -3.31 22.58
CA ASN A 180 -5.53 -2.49 22.23
C ASN A 180 -5.16 -1.48 23.34
N ILE A 181 -6.15 -0.80 23.91
CA ILE A 181 -5.95 0.13 25.04
C ILE A 181 -5.39 -0.62 26.25
N LEU A 182 -6.00 -1.74 26.65
CA LEU A 182 -5.56 -2.53 27.81
C LEU A 182 -4.13 -3.01 27.64
N VAL A 183 -3.79 -3.61 26.50
CA VAL A 183 -2.43 -4.09 26.22
C VAL A 183 -1.44 -2.93 26.23
N THR A 184 -1.76 -1.83 25.56
CA THR A 184 -0.87 -0.66 25.47
C THR A 184 -0.62 -0.05 26.84
N VAL A 185 -1.65 0.10 27.67
CA VAL A 185 -1.53 0.60 29.05
C VAL A 185 -0.68 -0.35 29.89
N LEU A 186 -0.94 -1.66 29.83
CA LEU A 186 -0.20 -2.66 30.61
C LEU A 186 1.28 -2.71 30.23
N ILE A 187 1.61 -2.70 28.94
CA ILE A 187 3.00 -2.69 28.47
C ILE A 187 3.67 -1.36 28.85
N SER A 188 3.01 -0.23 28.62
CA SER A 188 3.57 1.09 28.94
C SER A 188 3.83 1.24 30.44
N PHE A 189 2.89 0.82 31.28
CA PHE A 189 3.05 0.82 32.72
C PHE A 189 4.24 -0.02 33.18
N TYR A 190 4.40 -1.23 32.64
CA TYR A 190 5.54 -2.09 32.96
C TYR A 190 6.87 -1.46 32.56
N LEU A 191 6.97 -0.92 31.35
CA LEU A 191 8.20 -0.29 30.84
C LEU A 191 8.55 0.97 31.63
N LEU A 192 7.57 1.80 32.00
CA LEU A 192 7.79 2.98 32.82
C LEU A 192 8.20 2.63 34.25
N ARG A 193 7.61 1.58 34.83
CA ARG A 193 8.02 1.07 36.15
C ARG A 193 9.45 0.52 36.11
N ALA A 194 9.78 -0.31 35.12
CA ALA A 194 11.13 -0.83 34.93
C ALA A 194 12.15 0.30 34.75
N ARG A 195 11.80 1.34 33.97
CA ARG A 195 12.59 2.57 33.84
C ARG A 195 12.80 3.24 35.20
N SER A 196 11.76 3.43 36.00
CA SER A 196 11.88 4.10 37.31
C SER A 196 12.82 3.35 38.26
N THR A 197 12.79 2.01 38.24
CA THR A 197 13.72 1.18 39.01
C THR A 197 15.15 1.28 38.47
N LEU A 198 15.33 1.22 37.14
CA LEU A 198 16.64 1.27 36.51
C LEU A 198 17.28 2.67 36.52
N SER A 199 16.48 3.75 36.56
CA SER A 199 16.99 5.12 36.65
C SER A 199 17.73 5.42 37.96
N MET A 200 17.55 4.57 38.97
CA MET A 200 18.34 4.64 40.21
C MET A 200 19.76 4.08 40.04
N VAL A 201 20.05 3.35 38.96
CA VAL A 201 21.28 2.57 38.79
C VAL A 201 22.03 2.87 37.49
N PHE A 202 21.36 3.29 36.40
CA PHE A 202 21.97 3.45 35.07
C PHE A 202 21.95 4.89 34.51
N ALA A 203 22.86 5.15 33.56
CA ALA A 203 23.01 6.43 32.87
C ALA A 203 21.84 6.77 31.92
N SER A 204 21.66 8.06 31.64
CA SER A 204 20.48 8.62 30.96
C SER A 204 20.20 8.15 29.52
N LYS A 205 21.19 7.57 28.81
CA LYS A 205 21.02 7.09 27.43
C LYS A 205 20.14 5.85 27.32
N ASP A 206 20.30 4.87 28.22
CA ASP A 206 19.52 3.62 28.19
C ASP A 206 18.05 3.88 28.56
N LEU A 207 17.79 4.89 29.38
CA LEU A 207 16.44 5.31 29.77
C LEU A 207 15.64 5.92 28.61
N LYS A 208 16.32 6.52 27.61
CA LYS A 208 15.65 7.08 26.41
C LYS A 208 15.08 5.99 25.50
N LEU A 209 15.68 4.80 25.49
CA LEU A 209 15.17 3.66 24.72
C LEU A 209 13.80 3.21 25.25
N TYR A 210 13.62 3.13 26.57
CA TYR A 210 12.33 2.78 27.18
C TYR A 210 11.23 3.79 26.84
N THR A 211 11.52 5.10 26.91
CA THR A 211 10.54 6.13 26.53
C THR A 211 10.22 6.12 25.04
N GLY A 212 11.19 5.80 24.18
CA GLY A 212 10.97 5.65 22.73
C GLY A 212 10.05 4.47 22.41
N VAL A 213 10.26 3.31 23.05
CA VAL A 213 9.38 2.14 22.86
C VAL A 213 7.95 2.42 23.33
N VAL A 214 7.77 3.09 24.47
CA VAL A 214 6.45 3.51 24.95
C VAL A 214 5.78 4.48 23.97
N ALA A 215 6.52 5.45 23.43
CA ALA A 215 6.01 6.38 22.43
C ALA A 215 5.53 5.65 21.16
N ILE A 216 6.31 4.69 20.65
CA ILE A 216 5.93 3.88 19.47
C ILE A 216 4.61 3.13 19.73
N LEU A 217 4.44 2.52 20.91
CA LEU A 217 3.22 1.78 21.24
C LEU A 217 2.00 2.72 21.28
N ILE A 218 2.13 3.89 21.90
CA ILE A 218 1.04 4.87 21.99
C ILE A 218 0.71 5.45 20.62
N GLU A 219 1.72 5.80 19.81
CA GLU A 219 1.57 6.36 18.48
C GLU A 219 0.85 5.38 17.53
N SER A 220 1.11 4.08 17.65
CA SER A 220 0.44 3.04 16.86
C SER A 220 -0.97 2.69 17.38
N ALA A 221 -1.23 2.79 18.69
CA ALA A 221 -2.50 2.41 19.32
C ALA A 221 -3.57 3.52 19.26
N LEU A 222 -3.15 4.79 19.25
CA LEU A 222 -4.04 5.94 19.37
C LEU A 222 -4.99 6.07 18.17
N PRO A 223 -4.54 6.05 16.89
CA PRO A 223 -5.45 6.23 15.76
C PRO A 223 -6.53 5.14 15.71
N LEU A 224 -6.14 3.87 15.92
CA LEU A 224 -7.07 2.74 15.99
C LEU A 224 -8.15 2.98 17.05
N SER A 225 -7.74 3.38 18.26
CA SER A 225 -8.65 3.54 19.41
C SER A 225 -9.62 4.69 19.19
N VAL A 226 -9.14 5.83 18.68
CA VAL A 226 -9.97 7.01 18.40
C VAL A 226 -11.01 6.70 17.32
N PHE A 227 -10.57 6.16 16.18
CA PHE A 227 -11.50 5.85 15.08
C PHE A 227 -12.49 4.75 15.46
N GLY A 228 -12.04 3.73 16.21
CA GLY A 228 -12.92 2.65 16.67
C GLY A 228 -13.99 3.11 17.65
N ILE A 229 -13.69 4.05 18.57
CA ILE A 229 -14.70 4.62 19.48
C ILE A 229 -15.73 5.44 18.69
N ILE A 230 -15.28 6.29 17.75
CA ILE A 230 -16.16 7.11 16.92
C ILE A 230 -17.09 6.20 16.09
N CYS A 231 -16.55 5.15 15.46
CA CYS A 231 -17.33 4.15 14.75
C CYS A 231 -18.28 3.39 15.68
N ALA A 232 -17.87 2.95 16.87
CA ALA A 232 -18.81 2.24 17.72
C ALA A 232 -19.98 3.15 18.15
N ALA A 233 -19.67 4.40 18.50
CA ALA A 233 -20.65 5.38 18.97
C ALA A 233 -21.69 5.73 17.89
N MET A 234 -21.24 6.05 16.67
CA MET A 234 -22.15 6.36 15.57
C MET A 234 -23.02 5.12 15.20
N GLY A 235 -22.52 3.89 15.38
CA GLY A 235 -23.21 2.68 14.96
C GLY A 235 -24.35 2.33 15.88
N LEU A 236 -24.16 2.62 17.16
CA LEU A 236 -25.16 2.51 18.20
C LEU A 236 -26.19 3.65 18.14
N ALA A 237 -25.78 4.85 17.71
CA ALA A 237 -26.69 5.99 17.56
C ALA A 237 -27.72 5.78 16.43
N GLY A 238 -27.37 5.00 15.40
CA GLY A 238 -28.22 4.80 14.23
C GLY A 238 -28.21 6.00 13.28
N VAL A 239 -28.80 5.82 12.09
CA VAL A 239 -28.86 6.89 11.08
C VAL A 239 -29.93 7.91 11.51
N PRO A 240 -29.58 9.21 11.65
CA PRO A 240 -30.55 10.24 12.02
C PRO A 240 -31.55 10.48 10.88
N GLU A 241 -32.80 10.79 11.23
CA GLU A 241 -33.85 11.14 10.26
C GLU A 241 -33.53 12.44 9.49
N LYS A 242 -32.80 13.37 10.13
CA LYS A 242 -32.37 14.63 9.52
C LYS A 242 -30.94 14.50 8.98
N ASN A 243 -30.75 14.86 7.72
CA ASN A 243 -29.46 14.85 7.01
C ASN A 243 -28.71 13.50 7.10
N PRO A 244 -29.33 12.37 6.68
CA PRO A 244 -28.72 11.05 6.72
C PRO A 244 -27.43 10.96 5.88
N GLU A 245 -27.31 11.81 4.87
CA GLU A 245 -26.21 11.83 3.92
C GLU A 245 -24.83 12.10 4.55
N HIS A 246 -24.71 13.19 5.32
CA HIS A 246 -23.46 13.55 5.97
C HIS A 246 -23.07 12.53 7.03
N PHE A 247 -24.06 11.97 7.72
CA PHE A 247 -23.86 10.92 8.71
C PHE A 247 -23.31 9.64 8.09
N LEU A 248 -23.91 9.17 6.98
CA LEU A 248 -23.46 7.97 6.27
C LEU A 248 -22.03 8.14 5.74
N VAL A 249 -21.73 9.27 5.11
CA VAL A 249 -20.38 9.54 4.61
C VAL A 249 -19.37 9.50 5.75
N ALA A 250 -19.63 10.21 6.84
CA ALA A 250 -18.75 10.21 8.02
C ALA A 250 -18.58 8.80 8.62
N TRP A 251 -19.68 8.04 8.74
CA TRP A 251 -19.69 6.66 9.21
C TRP A 251 -18.74 5.78 8.43
N TYR A 252 -18.90 5.74 7.10
CA TYR A 252 -18.08 4.91 6.23
C TYR A 252 -16.62 5.35 6.20
N THR A 253 -16.34 6.66 6.27
CA THR A 253 -14.96 7.18 6.35
C THR A 253 -14.26 6.75 7.64
N PHE A 254 -14.89 6.94 8.81
CA PHE A 254 -14.29 6.51 10.06
C PHE A 254 -14.16 4.98 10.12
N ASN A 255 -15.12 4.25 9.58
CA ASN A 255 -15.07 2.79 9.50
C ASN A 255 -13.90 2.33 8.62
N ALA A 256 -13.66 2.98 7.48
CA ALA A 256 -12.51 2.74 6.61
C ALA A 256 -11.19 2.96 7.36
N LEU A 257 -11.08 4.08 8.08
CA LEU A 257 -9.90 4.40 8.88
C LEU A 257 -9.68 3.36 9.98
N PHE A 258 -10.72 3.01 10.75
CA PHE A 258 -10.61 1.98 11.79
C PHE A 258 -10.07 0.66 11.23
N PHE A 259 -10.69 0.13 10.17
CA PHE A 259 -10.25 -1.13 9.58
C PHE A 259 -8.89 -1.05 8.89
N ALA A 260 -8.50 0.11 8.35
CA ALA A 260 -7.14 0.33 7.86
C ALA A 260 -6.12 0.27 9.01
N PHE A 261 -6.42 0.87 10.16
CA PHE A 261 -5.52 0.88 11.31
C PHE A 261 -5.39 -0.47 12.04
N CYS A 262 -6.38 -1.37 11.92
CA CYS A 262 -6.34 -2.71 12.53
C CYS A 262 -5.07 -3.51 12.14
N PRO A 263 -4.75 -3.71 10.84
CA PRO A 263 -3.49 -4.33 10.43
C PRO A 263 -2.29 -3.36 10.49
N LEU A 264 -2.49 -2.05 10.28
CA LEU A 264 -1.37 -1.10 10.28
C LEU A 264 -0.70 -1.01 11.65
N ALA A 265 -1.46 -0.99 12.75
CA ALA A 265 -0.91 -0.88 14.10
C ALA A 265 0.10 -2.00 14.45
N PRO A 266 -0.24 -3.31 14.37
CA PRO A 266 0.70 -4.39 14.67
C PRO A 266 1.90 -4.40 13.71
N VAL A 267 1.68 -4.17 12.41
CA VAL A 267 2.76 -4.14 11.41
C VAL A 267 3.69 -2.93 11.64
N MET A 268 3.15 -1.76 11.98
CA MET A 268 3.92 -0.56 12.31
C MET A 268 4.83 -0.78 13.53
N ILE A 269 4.33 -1.46 14.56
CA ILE A 269 5.17 -1.77 15.73
C ILE A 269 6.28 -2.77 15.35
N ILE A 270 5.98 -3.81 14.55
CA ILE A 270 7.01 -4.73 14.04
C ILE A 270 8.06 -3.95 13.23
N PHE A 271 7.59 -3.13 12.28
CA PHE A 271 8.42 -2.30 11.41
C PHE A 271 9.38 -1.43 12.24
N ARG A 272 8.87 -0.63 13.18
CA ARG A 272 9.68 0.24 14.04
C ARG A 272 10.71 -0.52 14.88
N ILE A 273 10.37 -1.72 15.39
CA ILE A 273 11.32 -2.55 16.15
C ILE A 273 12.42 -3.12 15.24
N THR A 274 12.08 -3.45 14.00
CA THR A 274 13.05 -3.99 13.03
C THR A 274 14.00 -2.91 12.51
N THR A 275 13.51 -1.70 12.24
CA THR A 275 14.30 -0.59 11.69
C THR A 275 15.10 0.16 12.76
N GLY A 276 14.49 0.49 13.91
CA GLY A 276 15.13 1.30 14.96
C GLY A 276 16.38 0.64 15.56
N ASN A 277 16.42 -0.69 15.63
CA ASN A 277 17.61 -1.42 16.10
C ASN A 277 18.76 -1.40 15.09
N LEU A 278 18.47 -1.37 13.78
CA LEU A 278 19.49 -1.27 12.74
C LEU A 278 20.18 0.09 12.79
N GLU A 279 19.41 1.16 12.96
CA GLU A 279 19.93 2.52 13.06
C GLU A 279 20.74 2.74 14.34
N ALA A 280 20.27 2.23 15.48
CA ALA A 280 21.05 2.21 16.72
C ALA A 280 22.37 1.41 16.57
N THR A 281 22.34 0.28 15.86
CA THR A 281 23.54 -0.53 15.58
C THR A 281 24.51 0.19 14.63
N LYS A 282 24.00 0.84 13.57
CA LYS A 282 24.81 1.66 12.64
C LYS A 282 25.44 2.87 13.33
N MET A 283 24.76 3.48 14.30
CA MET A 283 25.32 4.58 15.09
C MET A 283 26.41 4.14 16.08
N ASN A 284 26.33 2.91 16.62
CA ASN A 284 27.40 2.32 17.43
C ASN A 284 28.59 1.83 16.61
N TYR A 285 28.38 1.52 15.33
CA TYR A 285 29.43 1.25 14.33
C TYR A 285 29.80 2.53 13.57
N GLN A 286 30.25 3.57 14.27
CA GLN A 286 31.12 4.55 13.63
C GLN A 286 32.51 3.88 13.52
N PRO A 287 33.03 3.57 12.31
CA PRO A 287 34.42 3.19 12.20
C PRO A 287 35.24 4.35 12.76
N ILE A 288 36.17 4.04 13.65
CA ILE A 288 37.24 4.96 14.04
C ILE A 288 37.78 5.55 12.75
N SER A 289 37.52 6.83 12.52
CA SER A 289 38.10 7.59 11.44
C SER A 289 39.61 7.61 11.71
N ILE A 290 40.35 6.70 11.06
CA ILE A 290 41.78 6.88 10.90
C ILE A 290 41.92 8.20 10.11
N PRO A 291 42.58 9.23 10.66
CA PRO A 291 42.78 10.48 9.94
C PRO A 291 43.47 10.15 8.62
N ALA A 292 42.90 10.62 7.51
CA ALA A 292 43.57 10.58 6.22
C ALA A 292 44.90 11.32 6.36
N LEU A 293 46.02 10.59 6.45
CA LEU A 293 47.33 11.18 6.26
C LEU A 293 47.38 11.71 4.82
N THR A 294 47.54 13.02 4.72
CA THR A 294 47.94 13.75 3.51
C THR A 294 49.14 13.07 2.83
N PRO A 295 49.19 12.97 1.49
CA PRO A 295 50.38 12.47 0.82
C PRO A 295 51.43 13.59 0.79
N ALA A 296 52.45 13.48 1.64
CA ALA A 296 53.71 14.17 1.42
C ALA A 296 54.54 13.33 0.44
N VAL A 297 54.88 13.96 -0.69
CA VAL A 297 55.78 13.45 -1.72
C VAL A 297 57.16 13.22 -1.12
N THR A 298 57.69 11.99 -1.19
CA THR A 298 59.13 11.71 -1.31
C THR A 298 59.34 10.40 -2.09
N ALA A 299 60.06 10.52 -3.20
CA ALA A 299 60.53 9.40 -4.00
C ALA A 299 61.64 8.64 -3.27
N VAL A 300 61.55 7.31 -3.21
CA VAL A 300 62.69 6.42 -2.92
C VAL A 300 62.62 5.20 -3.83
N THR A 301 63.75 5.01 -4.52
CA THR A 301 64.13 4.01 -5.51
C THR A 301 64.13 2.59 -4.95
N TYR A 302 63.69 1.60 -5.73
CA TYR A 302 63.95 0.17 -5.47
C TYR A 302 64.87 -0.41 -6.56
N PRO A 303 65.90 -1.21 -6.21
CA PRO A 303 66.75 -1.87 -7.20
C PRO A 303 66.19 -3.21 -7.69
N ASN A 304 66.57 -3.55 -8.92
CA ASN A 304 66.28 -4.78 -9.68
C ASN A 304 66.77 -6.08 -9.03
N THR A 305 66.02 -7.17 -9.24
CA THR A 305 66.46 -8.57 -9.61
C THR A 305 65.26 -9.52 -9.42
N SER A 306 65.01 -10.62 -10.15
CA SER A 306 65.37 -11.19 -11.46
C SER A 306 64.61 -12.53 -11.60
N ALA A 307 64.15 -12.89 -12.81
CA ALA A 307 63.78 -14.23 -13.34
C ALA A 307 62.68 -15.03 -12.60
N GLY A 308 61.75 -15.81 -13.20
CA GLY A 308 61.51 -16.35 -14.55
C GLY A 308 60.19 -17.19 -14.51
N PRO A 309 59.78 -17.84 -15.62
CA PRO A 309 58.40 -17.88 -16.12
C PRO A 309 57.69 -19.24 -15.95
N TYR A 310 56.36 -19.34 -16.13
CA TYR A 310 55.62 -20.49 -16.76
C TYR A 310 54.14 -20.10 -16.97
N VAL A 311 53.72 -19.81 -18.21
CA VAL A 311 52.97 -20.66 -19.17
C VAL A 311 51.45 -20.72 -18.91
N ALA A 312 50.71 -20.23 -19.90
CA ALA A 312 49.26 -20.30 -20.04
C ALA A 312 48.87 -21.60 -20.77
N GLU A 313 47.82 -22.27 -20.32
CA GLU A 313 47.22 -23.42 -21.01
C GLU A 313 45.70 -23.25 -21.12
N GLN A 314 45.21 -23.34 -22.35
CA GLN A 314 43.81 -23.38 -22.76
C GLN A 314 43.34 -24.86 -22.80
N PRO A 315 42.03 -25.14 -22.66
CA PRO A 315 41.54 -26.48 -22.34
C PRO A 315 41.25 -27.32 -23.59
N ASP A 316 41.54 -28.62 -23.49
CA ASP A 316 41.27 -29.62 -24.51
C ASP A 316 39.89 -30.27 -24.33
N ARG A 317 39.27 -30.64 -25.45
CA ARG A 317 37.91 -31.20 -25.54
C ARG A 317 37.94 -32.74 -25.50
N THR A 318 36.79 -33.28 -25.08
CA THR A 318 36.20 -34.61 -25.40
C THR A 318 36.35 -35.74 -24.38
N LEU A 319 35.20 -36.09 -23.77
CA LEU A 319 34.56 -37.43 -23.66
C LEU A 319 33.38 -37.26 -22.67
N MET A 320 32.14 -37.26 -23.19
CA MET A 320 31.11 -38.30 -22.95
C MET A 320 30.68 -38.44 -21.48
N GLN A 321 29.42 -38.55 -21.06
CA GLN A 321 28.11 -38.68 -21.70
C GLN A 321 27.07 -38.72 -20.54
N ASP A 322 25.81 -38.41 -20.85
CA ASP A 322 24.58 -38.63 -20.05
C ASP A 322 24.25 -37.73 -18.85
N SER A 323 23.26 -36.83 -19.06
CA SER A 323 21.92 -36.91 -18.45
C SER A 323 21.02 -35.75 -18.94
N ARG A 324 19.92 -36.07 -19.62
CA ARG A 324 18.90 -35.10 -20.13
C ARG A 324 18.04 -34.52 -18.99
N PRO A 325 17.33 -33.39 -19.23
CA PRO A 325 15.89 -33.55 -19.44
C PRO A 325 15.29 -32.71 -20.58
N ILE A 326 14.40 -33.38 -21.33
CA ILE A 326 13.05 -32.97 -21.75
C ILE A 326 12.89 -31.54 -22.35
N LEU A 327 13.06 -31.47 -23.67
CA LEU A 327 12.44 -30.50 -24.57
C LEU A 327 11.54 -31.30 -25.52
N VAL A 328 10.28 -31.43 -25.17
CA VAL A 328 9.20 -31.86 -26.08
C VAL A 328 8.08 -30.86 -25.87
N LEU A 329 8.00 -29.87 -26.75
CA LEU A 329 6.82 -29.09 -27.16
C LEU A 329 7.23 -27.90 -28.06
N GLU A 330 8.20 -28.08 -28.96
CA GLU A 330 8.59 -27.02 -29.93
C GLU A 330 8.53 -27.47 -31.40
N GLU A 331 7.97 -28.66 -31.66
CA GLU A 331 7.94 -29.26 -33.00
C GLU A 331 6.52 -29.56 -33.48
N GLN A 332 5.58 -28.67 -33.17
CA GLN A 332 4.24 -28.69 -33.78
C GLN A 332 3.76 -27.32 -34.29
N VAL A 333 4.65 -26.32 -34.34
CA VAL A 333 4.38 -24.96 -34.88
C VAL A 333 5.19 -24.67 -36.15
N ARG A 334 6.07 -25.58 -36.59
CA ARG A 334 6.95 -25.36 -37.75
C ARG A 334 6.38 -25.82 -39.10
N GLY A 335 5.05 -25.88 -39.21
CA GLY A 335 4.33 -26.37 -40.38
C GLY A 335 3.18 -25.47 -40.82
N SER A 336 3.30 -24.14 -40.73
CA SER A 336 2.38 -23.18 -41.38
C SER A 336 2.94 -21.75 -41.40
N ALA A 337 4.23 -21.59 -41.72
CA ALA A 337 4.85 -20.28 -41.91
C ALA A 337 4.94 -19.94 -43.40
N GLN A 338 3.81 -19.50 -43.96
CA GLN A 338 3.80 -18.70 -45.20
C GLN A 338 2.91 -17.48 -44.97
N TRP A 339 3.40 -16.56 -44.12
CA TRP A 339 2.76 -15.28 -43.86
C TRP A 339 3.17 -14.28 -44.94
N SER A 340 2.35 -14.17 -45.98
CA SER A 340 2.34 -12.99 -46.85
C SER A 340 1.27 -12.01 -46.36
N SER A 341 1.65 -10.73 -46.26
CA SER A 341 0.82 -9.54 -46.01
C SER A 341 0.35 -9.26 -44.56
N SER A 342 0.64 -8.04 -44.09
CA SER A 342 0.10 -7.39 -42.89
C SER A 342 -1.43 -7.27 -42.86
N SER A 343 -2.10 -7.52 -43.99
CA SER A 343 -3.56 -7.58 -44.11
C SER A 343 -4.17 -8.78 -43.39
N SER A 344 -3.45 -9.91 -43.31
CA SER A 344 -3.93 -11.17 -42.74
C SER A 344 -4.00 -11.19 -41.20
N ALA A 345 -3.07 -10.54 -40.52
CA ALA A 345 -3.13 -10.36 -39.07
C ALA A 345 -4.25 -9.37 -38.67
N HIS A 346 -4.45 -8.33 -39.47
CA HIS A 346 -5.53 -7.36 -39.27
C HIS A 346 -6.91 -7.97 -39.54
N SER A 347 -7.03 -8.85 -40.54
CA SER A 347 -8.26 -9.59 -40.82
C SER A 347 -8.54 -10.72 -39.82
N PHE A 348 -7.50 -11.34 -39.26
CA PHE A 348 -7.64 -12.34 -38.19
C PHE A 348 -8.03 -11.69 -36.86
N LEU A 349 -7.41 -10.57 -36.48
CA LEU A 349 -7.79 -9.79 -35.32
C LEU A 349 -9.17 -9.13 -35.49
N SER A 350 -9.54 -8.70 -36.70
CA SER A 350 -10.89 -8.16 -36.95
C SER A 350 -11.96 -9.26 -36.97
N SER A 351 -11.64 -10.46 -37.45
CA SER A 351 -12.46 -11.68 -37.37
C SER A 351 -12.68 -12.14 -35.92
N MET A 352 -11.63 -12.12 -35.09
CA MET A 352 -11.77 -12.38 -33.64
C MET A 352 -12.57 -11.27 -32.94
N ALA A 353 -12.32 -10.00 -33.28
CA ALA A 353 -13.03 -8.86 -32.69
C ALA A 353 -14.51 -8.80 -33.11
N SER A 354 -14.87 -9.33 -34.29
CA SER A 354 -16.26 -9.45 -34.73
C SER A 354 -16.98 -10.70 -34.20
N ALA A 355 -16.23 -11.71 -33.74
CA ALA A 355 -16.76 -12.91 -33.09
C ALA A 355 -17.03 -12.74 -31.58
N LEU A 356 -16.46 -11.71 -30.95
CA LEU A 356 -16.62 -11.41 -29.52
C LEU A 356 -17.80 -10.45 -29.29
N ASP A 357 -18.65 -10.78 -28.32
CA ASP A 357 -19.76 -9.91 -27.91
C ASP A 357 -19.22 -8.53 -27.47
N PRO A 358 -19.63 -7.42 -28.13
CA PRO A 358 -19.17 -6.08 -27.78
C PRO A 358 -19.48 -5.69 -26.32
N GLU A 359 -20.51 -6.29 -25.71
CA GLU A 359 -20.80 -6.14 -24.28
C GLU A 359 -19.70 -6.74 -23.41
N TYR A 360 -19.23 -7.94 -23.76
CA TYR A 360 -18.15 -8.61 -23.05
C TYR A 360 -16.85 -7.82 -23.12
N ILE A 361 -16.47 -7.34 -24.32
CA ILE A 361 -15.26 -6.51 -24.51
C ILE A 361 -15.33 -5.25 -23.63
N SER A 362 -16.48 -4.58 -23.64
CA SER A 362 -16.65 -3.32 -22.91
C SER A 362 -16.65 -3.53 -21.40
N ARG A 363 -17.21 -4.65 -20.91
CA ARG A 363 -17.12 -5.06 -19.49
C ARG A 363 -15.68 -5.39 -19.07
N VAL A 364 -14.90 -6.05 -19.92
CA VAL A 364 -13.48 -6.33 -19.65
C VAL A 364 -12.67 -5.03 -19.62
N ALA A 365 -12.93 -4.10 -20.52
CA ALA A 365 -12.31 -2.78 -20.52
C ALA A 365 -12.62 -2.01 -19.22
N ALA A 366 -13.89 -2.00 -18.79
CA ALA A 366 -14.29 -1.39 -17.52
C ALA A 366 -13.55 -2.00 -16.31
N ARG A 367 -13.40 -3.33 -16.27
CA ARG A 367 -12.63 -4.03 -15.23
C ARG A 367 -11.17 -3.59 -15.21
N ALA A 368 -10.55 -3.52 -16.38
CA ALA A 368 -9.15 -3.13 -16.51
C ALA A 368 -8.91 -1.68 -16.07
N MET A 369 -9.78 -0.75 -16.49
CA MET A 369 -9.68 0.66 -16.08
C MET A 369 -9.85 0.83 -14.58
N TYR A 370 -10.86 0.17 -13.99
CA TYR A 370 -11.08 0.18 -12.55
C TYR A 370 -9.90 -0.41 -11.77
N ALA A 371 -9.36 -1.55 -12.23
CA ALA A 371 -8.18 -2.17 -11.61
C ALA A 371 -6.95 -1.26 -11.67
N ASN A 372 -6.71 -0.57 -12.80
CA ASN A 372 -5.60 0.36 -12.94
C ASN A 372 -5.66 1.51 -11.92
N ILE A 373 -6.86 2.06 -11.70
CA ILE A 373 -7.09 3.12 -10.71
C ILE A 373 -6.86 2.60 -9.29
N MET A 374 -7.33 1.39 -8.98
CA MET A 374 -7.09 0.78 -7.67
C MET A 374 -5.60 0.51 -7.42
N ILE A 375 -4.85 0.09 -8.44
CA ILE A 375 -3.38 -0.04 -8.37
C ILE A 375 -2.72 1.34 -8.15
N ALA A 376 -3.21 2.39 -8.81
CA ALA A 376 -2.72 3.75 -8.59
C ALA A 376 -2.94 4.22 -7.14
N LEU A 377 -4.05 3.84 -6.51
CA LEU A 377 -4.29 4.13 -5.09
C LEU A 377 -3.35 3.36 -4.15
N VAL A 378 -3.00 2.12 -4.48
CA VAL A 378 -1.96 1.35 -3.74
C VAL A 378 -0.62 2.08 -3.82
N THR A 379 -0.23 2.57 -5.00
CA THR A 379 1.05 3.27 -5.16
C THR A 379 1.06 4.64 -4.48
N VAL A 380 -0.08 5.35 -4.45
CA VAL A 380 -0.27 6.55 -3.60
C VAL A 380 -0.03 6.20 -2.13
N GLY A 381 -0.59 5.09 -1.63
CA GLY A 381 -0.34 4.59 -0.28
C GLY A 381 1.14 4.39 0.03
N ILE A 382 1.87 3.72 -0.87
CA ILE A 382 3.32 3.53 -0.75
C ILE A 382 4.06 4.89 -0.66
N GLN A 383 3.69 5.84 -1.52
CA GLN A 383 4.32 7.14 -1.61
C GLN A 383 4.05 8.03 -0.38
N ILE A 384 2.83 7.96 0.17
CA ILE A 384 2.46 8.61 1.44
C ILE A 384 3.35 8.06 2.56
N PHE A 385 3.50 6.73 2.66
CA PHE A 385 4.37 6.17 3.68
C PHE A 385 5.83 6.60 3.50
N MET A 386 6.35 6.55 2.26
CA MET A 386 7.72 6.94 1.95
C MET A 386 8.04 8.39 2.29
N SER A 387 7.10 9.32 2.01
CA SER A 387 7.26 10.73 2.34
C SER A 387 7.22 10.99 3.85
N ILE A 388 6.26 10.38 4.57
CA ILE A 388 6.15 10.50 6.03
C ILE A 388 7.36 9.85 6.73
N TYR A 389 7.76 8.65 6.31
CA TYR A 389 8.93 7.96 6.86
C TYR A 389 10.21 8.75 6.60
N GLY A 390 10.40 9.26 5.38
CA GLY A 390 11.52 10.14 5.03
C GLY A 390 11.55 11.41 5.90
N LEU A 391 10.39 11.99 6.20
CA LEU A 391 10.29 13.11 7.14
C LEU A 391 10.65 12.71 8.57
N SER A 392 10.17 11.57 9.07
CA SER A 392 10.54 11.03 10.40
C SER A 392 12.07 10.92 10.53
N VAL A 393 12.72 10.26 9.56
CA VAL A 393 14.19 10.08 9.54
C VAL A 393 14.92 11.43 9.44
N PHE A 394 14.40 12.38 8.67
CA PHE A 394 14.95 13.73 8.60
C PHE A 394 14.89 14.47 9.94
N LEU A 395 13.76 14.35 10.66
CA LEU A 395 13.57 14.96 11.97
C LEU A 395 14.40 14.28 13.07
N GLU A 396 14.72 12.99 12.93
CA GLU A 396 15.60 12.25 13.84
C GLU A 396 17.09 12.56 13.61
N THR A 397 17.48 12.91 12.39
CA THR A 397 18.87 13.23 12.03
C THR A 397 19.37 14.51 12.75
N PRO A 398 20.61 14.59 13.27
CA PRO A 398 21.15 15.81 13.90
C PRO A 398 21.18 17.03 12.96
N GLN A 399 20.93 18.24 13.49
CA GLN A 399 20.79 19.47 12.70
C GLN A 399 22.00 19.78 11.79
N LYS A 400 23.22 19.43 12.23
CA LYS A 400 24.46 19.59 11.44
C LYS A 400 24.46 18.75 10.15
N LEU A 401 23.78 17.60 10.14
CA LEU A 401 23.68 16.67 9.01
C LEU A 401 22.41 16.88 8.16
N ARG A 402 21.55 17.84 8.53
CA ARG A 402 20.32 18.17 7.78
C ARG A 402 20.56 19.09 6.59
N GLN A 403 21.70 19.77 6.52
CA GLN A 403 22.00 20.76 5.47
C GLN A 403 21.87 20.12 4.07
N GLY A 404 21.08 20.76 3.21
CA GLY A 404 20.80 20.29 1.83
C GLY A 404 19.68 19.26 1.69
N ARG A 405 19.26 18.56 2.75
CA ARG A 405 18.21 17.51 2.67
C ARG A 405 16.78 18.06 2.64
N THR A 406 16.54 19.26 3.17
CA THR A 406 15.20 19.87 3.25
C THR A 406 14.50 19.96 1.90
N ARG A 407 15.24 20.30 0.83
CA ARG A 407 14.69 20.42 -0.53
C ARG A 407 14.12 19.09 -1.02
N TYR A 408 14.81 17.98 -0.74
CA TYR A 408 14.36 16.64 -1.12
C TYR A 408 13.10 16.19 -0.37
N ILE A 409 12.96 16.59 0.91
CA ILE A 409 11.74 16.32 1.68
C ILE A 409 10.56 17.12 1.14
N ILE A 410 10.74 18.42 0.84
CA ILE A 410 9.66 19.21 0.22
C ILE A 410 9.26 18.59 -1.13
N LEU A 411 10.25 18.24 -1.96
CA LEU A 411 10.00 17.59 -3.25
C LEU A 411 9.27 16.25 -3.10
N SER A 412 9.57 15.43 -2.09
CA SER A 412 8.85 14.17 -1.89
C SER A 412 7.37 14.39 -1.55
N PHE A 413 7.03 15.40 -0.74
CA PHE A 413 5.63 15.77 -0.48
C PHE A 413 4.95 16.35 -1.73
N VAL A 414 5.65 17.17 -2.53
CA VAL A 414 5.12 17.69 -3.80
C VAL A 414 4.79 16.53 -4.75
N LEU A 415 5.71 15.58 -4.93
CA LEU A 415 5.47 14.39 -5.76
C LEU A 415 4.33 13.53 -5.22
N THR A 416 4.22 13.40 -3.89
CA THR A 416 3.10 12.67 -3.26
C THR A 416 1.76 13.35 -3.57
N GLY A 417 1.69 14.68 -3.45
CA GLY A 417 0.49 15.44 -3.78
C GLY A 417 0.12 15.36 -5.26
N LEU A 418 1.12 15.48 -6.14
CA LEU A 418 0.95 15.32 -7.59
C LEU A 418 0.53 13.91 -8.00
N MET A 419 0.74 12.90 -7.16
CA MET A 419 0.31 11.52 -7.39
C MET A 419 -1.06 11.21 -6.78
N ALA A 420 -1.32 11.72 -5.58
CA ALA A 420 -2.60 11.53 -4.91
C ALA A 420 -3.74 12.25 -5.64
N LEU A 421 -3.47 13.43 -6.20
CA LEU A 421 -4.47 14.24 -6.90
C LEU A 421 -5.05 13.56 -8.16
N PRO A 422 -4.26 13.12 -9.15
CA PRO A 422 -4.80 12.43 -10.33
C PRO A 422 -5.46 11.11 -9.95
N ALA A 423 -4.86 10.33 -9.04
CA ALA A 423 -5.46 9.07 -8.60
C ALA A 423 -6.84 9.27 -7.94
N SER A 424 -7.01 10.36 -7.17
CA SER A 424 -8.29 10.70 -6.53
C SER A 424 -9.33 11.20 -7.55
N LEU A 425 -8.91 12.03 -8.50
CA LEU A 425 -9.79 12.53 -9.57
C LEU A 425 -10.23 11.39 -10.50
N ASP A 426 -9.30 10.55 -10.94
CA ASP A 426 -9.61 9.38 -11.76
C ASP A 426 -10.55 8.40 -11.01
N ALA A 427 -10.36 8.23 -9.70
CA ALA A 427 -11.24 7.42 -8.86
C ALA A 427 -12.64 8.01 -8.74
N ALA A 428 -12.80 9.33 -8.61
CA ALA A 428 -14.11 9.98 -8.60
C ALA A 428 -14.80 9.88 -9.96
N TRP A 429 -14.04 10.14 -11.03
CA TRP A 429 -14.51 10.07 -12.41
C TRP A 429 -15.03 8.68 -12.77
N ILE A 430 -14.24 7.63 -12.50
CA ILE A 430 -14.64 6.25 -12.83
C ILE A 430 -15.88 5.82 -12.01
N PHE A 431 -16.00 6.25 -10.75
CA PHE A 431 -17.17 5.95 -9.94
C PHE A 431 -18.43 6.55 -10.57
N ASN A 432 -18.40 7.83 -10.95
CA ASN A 432 -19.55 8.48 -11.59
C ASN A 432 -19.97 7.77 -12.88
N ARG A 433 -19.01 7.26 -13.67
CA ARG A 433 -19.29 6.51 -14.90
C ARG A 433 -19.80 5.10 -14.65
N LEU A 434 -19.20 4.37 -13.72
CA LEU A 434 -19.63 3.02 -13.36
C LEU A 434 -21.01 3.02 -12.70
N PHE A 435 -21.30 4.01 -11.85
CA PHE A 435 -22.59 4.12 -11.18
C PHE A 435 -23.72 4.48 -12.14
N GLY A 436 -23.45 5.32 -13.15
CA GLY A 436 -24.42 5.66 -14.19
C GLY A 436 -24.56 4.60 -15.30
N ALA A 437 -23.64 3.66 -15.40
CA ALA A 437 -23.62 2.66 -16.47
C ALA A 437 -24.37 1.38 -16.07
N THR A 438 -25.36 0.99 -16.86
CA THR A 438 -26.16 -0.22 -16.64
C THR A 438 -25.61 -1.47 -17.34
N SER A 439 -24.67 -1.30 -18.27
CA SER A 439 -24.01 -2.37 -19.02
C SER A 439 -22.58 -1.96 -19.40
N GLY A 440 -21.75 -2.92 -19.83
CA GLY A 440 -20.43 -2.64 -20.37
C GLY A 440 -20.50 -1.69 -21.57
N LEU A 441 -21.44 -1.92 -22.48
CA LEU A 441 -21.73 -1.02 -23.61
C LEU A 441 -22.18 0.37 -23.14
N GLY A 442 -23.06 0.44 -22.13
CA GLY A 442 -23.49 1.70 -21.53
C GLY A 442 -22.32 2.47 -20.90
N PHE A 443 -21.39 1.77 -20.25
CA PHE A 443 -20.16 2.35 -19.74
C PHE A 443 -19.27 2.89 -20.87
N ARG A 444 -19.09 2.12 -21.95
CA ARG A 444 -18.31 2.55 -23.12
C ARG A 444 -18.93 3.78 -23.78
N HIS A 445 -20.25 3.84 -23.87
CA HIS A 445 -20.96 5.01 -24.39
C HIS A 445 -20.79 6.20 -23.46
N SER A 446 -20.96 6.02 -22.15
CA SER A 446 -20.80 7.07 -21.13
C SER A 446 -19.39 7.64 -21.08
N ILE A 447 -18.34 6.85 -21.31
CA ILE A 447 -16.97 7.38 -21.43
C ILE A 447 -16.83 8.31 -22.64
N ASN A 448 -17.52 8.00 -23.73
CA ASN A 448 -17.48 8.78 -24.96
C ASN A 448 -18.41 10.00 -24.92
N GLU A 449 -19.43 10.00 -24.05
CA GLU A 449 -20.39 11.09 -23.89
C GLU A 449 -19.98 12.05 -22.76
N ASN A 450 -19.66 13.28 -23.15
CA ASN A 450 -19.35 14.41 -22.26
C ASN A 450 -18.29 14.10 -21.20
N VAL A 451 -17.01 14.03 -21.60
CA VAL A 451 -15.89 14.03 -20.65
C VAL A 451 -16.06 15.22 -19.71
N GLN A 452 -16.03 15.01 -18.39
CA GLN A 452 -15.85 16.13 -17.46
C GLN A 452 -14.42 16.65 -17.68
N VAL A 453 -14.33 17.58 -18.63
CA VAL A 453 -13.17 18.25 -19.18
C VAL A 453 -12.17 18.55 -18.07
N TRP A 454 -12.57 19.31 -17.05
CA TRP A 454 -11.64 19.81 -16.04
C TRP A 454 -10.98 18.72 -15.17
N GLU A 455 -11.71 17.70 -14.72
CA GLU A 455 -11.16 16.61 -13.89
C GLU A 455 -10.09 15.84 -14.68
N ARG A 456 -10.39 15.57 -15.95
CA ARG A 456 -9.50 14.83 -16.84
C ARG A 456 -8.25 15.63 -17.19
N TYR A 457 -8.38 16.92 -17.49
CA TYR A 457 -7.22 17.79 -17.76
C TYR A 457 -6.35 17.97 -16.51
N LEU A 458 -6.96 18.14 -15.35
CA LEU A 458 -6.21 18.28 -14.10
C LEU A 458 -5.49 16.97 -13.73
N SER A 459 -6.13 15.82 -13.95
CA SER A 459 -5.50 14.51 -13.78
C SER A 459 -4.33 14.30 -14.75
N LEU A 460 -4.54 14.51 -16.07
CA LEU A 460 -3.49 14.38 -17.09
C LEU A 460 -2.33 15.37 -16.87
N GLY A 461 -2.65 16.63 -16.52
CA GLY A 461 -1.67 17.67 -16.26
C GLY A 461 -0.83 17.38 -15.03
N SER A 462 -1.45 16.95 -13.93
CA SER A 462 -0.73 16.56 -12.70
C SER A 462 0.14 15.31 -12.90
N ALA A 463 -0.34 14.30 -13.64
CA ALA A 463 0.45 13.13 -14.01
C ALA A 463 1.68 13.51 -14.86
N THR A 464 1.49 14.38 -15.86
CA THR A 464 2.59 14.88 -16.70
C THR A 464 3.61 15.67 -15.88
N ALA A 465 3.14 16.54 -14.99
CA ALA A 465 4.00 17.31 -14.10
C ALA A 465 4.81 16.40 -13.15
N MET A 466 4.20 15.34 -12.63
CA MET A 466 4.88 14.35 -11.79
C MET A 466 6.02 13.66 -12.53
N ILE A 467 5.76 13.18 -13.76
CA ILE A 467 6.77 12.53 -14.61
C ILE A 467 7.92 13.50 -14.88
N LEU A 468 7.61 14.74 -15.27
CA LEU A 468 8.61 15.76 -15.57
C LEU A 468 9.49 16.09 -14.36
N ILE A 469 8.89 16.28 -13.18
CA ILE A 469 9.64 16.56 -11.94
C ILE A 469 10.48 15.33 -11.55
N GLY A 470 9.93 14.12 -11.69
CA GLY A 470 10.65 12.88 -11.41
C GLY A 470 11.90 12.73 -12.27
N ASP A 471 11.75 12.90 -13.58
CA ASP A 471 12.86 12.82 -14.53
C ASP A 471 13.89 13.93 -14.32
N ALA A 472 13.44 15.16 -14.06
CA ALA A 472 14.32 16.27 -13.72
C ALA A 472 15.18 15.98 -12.47
N LEU A 473 14.61 15.29 -11.47
CA LEU A 473 15.36 14.86 -10.28
C LEU A 473 16.40 13.78 -10.59
N LEU A 474 16.08 12.84 -11.49
CA LEU A 474 17.04 11.83 -11.94
C LEU A 474 18.20 12.47 -12.71
N ILE A 475 17.92 13.43 -13.59
CA ILE A 475 18.95 14.20 -14.31
C ILE A 475 19.81 14.99 -13.34
N TYR A 476 19.19 15.67 -12.37
CA TYR A 476 19.94 16.40 -11.34
C TYR A 476 20.84 15.47 -10.52
N ARG A 477 20.36 14.28 -10.15
CA ARG A 477 21.19 13.27 -9.48
C ARG A 477 22.35 12.83 -10.37
N CYS A 478 22.12 12.60 -11.65
CA CYS A 478 23.18 12.27 -12.61
C CYS A 478 24.25 13.38 -12.67
N TYR A 479 23.83 14.64 -12.76
CA TYR A 479 24.73 15.80 -12.76
C TYR A 479 25.64 15.86 -11.52
N VAL A 480 25.07 15.63 -10.33
CA VAL A 480 25.80 15.65 -9.06
C VAL A 480 26.76 14.48 -8.95
N VAL A 481 26.35 13.28 -9.36
CA VAL A 481 27.19 12.07 -9.32
C VAL A 481 28.40 12.21 -10.24
N TRP A 482 28.23 12.83 -11.41
CA TRP A 482 29.30 13.09 -12.38
C TRP A 482 30.09 14.37 -12.09
N THR A 483 30.19 14.79 -10.83
CA THR A 483 31.03 15.92 -10.36
C THR A 483 30.89 17.18 -11.22
N HIS A 484 29.65 17.55 -11.56
CA HIS A 484 29.31 18.75 -12.33
C HIS A 484 29.71 18.72 -13.83
N ARG A 485 30.00 17.55 -14.41
CA ARG A 485 30.24 17.40 -15.85
C ARG A 485 28.94 17.46 -16.65
N TRP A 486 28.56 18.66 -17.07
CA TRP A 486 27.29 18.95 -17.76
C TRP A 486 27.08 18.17 -19.07
N TRP A 487 28.14 17.82 -19.81
CA TRP A 487 28.04 17.08 -21.08
C TRP A 487 27.32 15.73 -20.96
N VAL A 488 27.47 15.04 -19.82
CA VAL A 488 26.82 13.74 -19.55
C VAL A 488 25.30 13.88 -19.42
N THR A 489 24.81 15.08 -19.08
CA THR A 489 23.38 15.35 -18.88
C THR A 489 22.64 15.77 -20.15
N ILE A 490 23.35 16.06 -21.25
CA ILE A 490 22.74 16.55 -22.50
C ILE A 490 21.74 15.54 -23.06
N LEU A 491 22.14 14.27 -23.16
CA LEU A 491 21.28 13.23 -23.72
C LEU A 491 20.01 13.00 -22.86
N PRO A 492 20.11 12.83 -21.52
CA PRO A 492 18.94 12.78 -20.66
C PRO A 492 18.02 14.01 -20.74
N VAL A 493 18.59 15.22 -20.86
CA VAL A 493 17.81 16.45 -21.02
C VAL A 493 17.07 16.47 -22.35
N LEU A 494 17.70 16.04 -23.44
CA LEU A 494 17.04 15.92 -24.74
C LEU A 494 15.88 14.91 -24.72
N THR A 495 16.05 13.78 -24.04
CA THR A 495 14.96 12.79 -23.87
C THR A 495 13.81 13.33 -23.01
N LEU A 496 14.12 14.15 -22.00
CA LEU A 496 13.09 14.80 -21.18
C LEU A 496 12.32 15.85 -21.99
N LEU A 497 13.01 16.66 -22.78
CA LEU A 497 12.39 17.66 -23.65
C LEU A 497 11.53 17.02 -24.74
N SER A 498 11.97 15.90 -25.33
CA SER A 498 11.15 15.18 -26.31
C SER A 498 9.91 14.54 -25.67
N SER A 499 10.06 13.89 -24.51
CA SER A 499 8.93 13.29 -23.79
C SER A 499 7.90 14.35 -23.37
N SER A 500 8.35 15.46 -22.77
CA SER A 500 7.47 16.57 -22.38
C SER A 500 6.77 17.22 -23.58
N GLY A 501 7.46 17.38 -24.72
CA GLY A 501 6.85 17.86 -25.96
C GLY A 501 5.73 16.95 -26.45
N VAL A 502 5.94 15.62 -26.43
CA VAL A 502 4.90 14.65 -26.80
C VAL A 502 3.72 14.69 -25.82
N SER A 503 3.96 14.77 -24.51
CA SER A 503 2.89 14.87 -23.51
C SER A 503 2.03 16.13 -23.70
N ILE A 504 2.65 17.27 -24.02
CA ILE A 504 1.93 18.52 -24.29
C ILE A 504 1.08 18.41 -25.57
N LEU A 505 1.60 17.77 -26.62
CA LEU A 505 0.84 17.54 -27.86
C LEU A 505 -0.36 16.61 -27.66
N ILE A 506 -0.22 15.60 -26.81
CA ILE A 506 -1.35 14.73 -26.42
C ILE A 506 -2.40 15.57 -25.70
N LEU A 507 -1.97 16.38 -24.72
CA LEU A 507 -2.87 17.26 -23.98
C LEU A 507 -3.58 18.27 -24.90
N SER A 508 -2.88 18.84 -25.89
CA SER A 508 -3.47 19.80 -26.84
C SER A 508 -4.48 19.14 -27.78
N ARG A 509 -4.22 17.92 -28.24
CA ARG A 509 -5.21 17.18 -29.05
C ARG A 509 -6.46 16.82 -28.26
N GLU A 510 -6.31 16.44 -26.99
CA GLU A 510 -7.45 16.19 -26.11
C GLU A 510 -8.26 17.47 -25.84
N LEU A 511 -7.64 18.65 -25.88
CA LEU A 511 -8.32 19.96 -25.80
C LEU A 511 -9.10 20.30 -27.08
N GLU A 512 -8.59 19.92 -28.26
CA GLU A 512 -9.27 20.16 -29.54
C GLU A 512 -10.51 19.29 -29.74
N ILE A 513 -10.51 18.06 -29.18
CA ILE A 513 -11.61 17.10 -29.34
C ILE A 513 -12.80 17.44 -28.41
N TYR A 514 -12.55 18.06 -27.25
CA TYR A 514 -13.57 18.40 -26.25
C TYR A 514 -13.47 19.89 -25.84
N PRO A 515 -13.98 20.82 -26.68
CA PRO A 515 -13.98 22.24 -26.33
C PRO A 515 -14.87 22.53 -25.11
N ILE A 516 -14.36 23.39 -24.22
CA ILE A 516 -14.95 23.81 -22.93
C ILE A 516 -16.33 24.45 -23.10
#